data_AF-A0A0F8ZDI1-F1
#
_entry.id   AF-A0A0F8ZDI1-F1
#
_cell.length_a   1.000
_cell.length_b   1.000
_cell.length_c   1.000
_cell.angle_alpha   90.00
_cell.angle_beta   90.00
_cell.angle_gamma   90.00
#
_symmetry.space_group_name_H-M   'P 1'
#
loop_
_entity.id
_entity.type
_entity.pdbx_description
1 polymer ?
#
loop_
_entity_poly.entity_id
_entity_poly.type
_entity_poly.pdbx_seq_one_letter_code
_entity_poly.pdbx_strand_id
1 'polypeptide(L)'
;IIRVGQFFNRLSYANSTLAITADRLYALPCSITRPMTLDRLAFEVTGAGAGGTAARLGIYDDDGAGYPGALVVDAGTVLVDGVGVKAITINQAIEPGLYWLGLVSDGTPTIRAHQLTTWSQWIGVNVGNLSTTNWGWFVAHVFAALPDPYTGGGTLGAGGNIPSLFTRASSLD
;
A
#
# COMPACT_ATOMS: atom_id res chain seq x y z
N ILE A 1 -15.17 8.17 -8.88
CA ILE A 1 -16.35 7.74 -8.09
C ILE A 1 -15.92 6.55 -7.24
N ILE A 2 -15.94 6.69 -5.91
CA ILE A 2 -15.75 5.58 -4.97
C ILE A 2 -17.13 4.97 -4.70
N ARG A 3 -17.24 3.63 -4.71
CA ARG A 3 -18.49 2.89 -4.48
C ARG A 3 -18.35 2.06 -3.21
N VAL A 4 -19.37 2.12 -2.34
CA VAL A 4 -19.45 1.26 -1.15
C VAL A 4 -19.34 -0.21 -1.54
N GLY A 5 -18.59 -0.98 -0.75
CA GLY A 5 -18.47 -2.43 -0.93
C GLY A 5 -17.56 -2.88 -2.06
N GLN A 6 -16.93 -1.95 -2.81
CA GLN A 6 -15.94 -2.27 -3.82
C GLN A 6 -14.53 -1.88 -3.37
N PHE A 7 -13.57 -2.77 -3.60
CA PHE A 7 -12.16 -2.41 -3.45
C PHE A 7 -11.82 -1.31 -4.42
N PHE A 8 -11.13 -0.29 -3.91
CA PHE A 8 -10.57 0.76 -4.71
C PHE A 8 -9.07 0.85 -4.44
N ASN A 9 -8.37 0.89 -5.55
CA ASN A 9 -7.04 1.43 -5.75
C ASN A 9 -7.22 2.31 -7.00
N ARG A 10 -6.52 3.44 -7.09
CA ARG A 10 -6.64 4.28 -8.29
C ARG A 10 -6.32 3.45 -9.54
N LEU A 11 -7.03 3.75 -10.63
CA LEU A 11 -6.98 3.03 -11.90
C LEU A 11 -5.55 2.84 -12.42
N SER A 12 -5.12 1.59 -12.61
CA SER A 12 -4.00 1.25 -13.51
C SER A 12 -4.55 0.64 -14.79
N TYR A 13 -3.90 0.95 -15.91
CA TYR A 13 -4.27 0.48 -17.23
C TYR A 13 -3.41 -0.72 -17.70
N ALA A 14 -2.49 -1.23 -16.87
CA ALA A 14 -1.73 -2.43 -17.15
C ALA A 14 -1.23 -3.14 -15.87
N ASN A 15 -1.58 -4.43 -15.74
CA ASN A 15 -1.21 -5.27 -14.60
C ASN A 15 0.14 -5.96 -14.82
N SER A 16 0.86 -6.18 -13.74
CA SER A 16 2.13 -6.91 -13.66
C SER A 16 2.20 -7.67 -12.35
N THR A 17 3.38 -8.20 -12.01
CA THR A 17 3.66 -8.82 -10.72
C THR A 17 4.99 -8.35 -10.16
N LEU A 18 5.13 -8.39 -8.83
CA LEU A 18 6.35 -8.00 -8.13
C LEU A 18 6.58 -8.97 -6.96
N ALA A 19 7.76 -9.57 -6.89
CA ALA A 19 8.25 -10.21 -5.68
C ALA A 19 8.61 -9.10 -4.68
N ILE A 20 7.90 -9.02 -3.56
CA ILE A 20 8.25 -8.08 -2.50
C ILE A 20 9.48 -8.56 -1.75
N THR A 21 10.22 -7.63 -1.16
CA THR A 21 11.39 -7.91 -0.33
C THR A 21 10.92 -8.17 1.09
N ALA A 22 11.44 -9.23 1.72
CA ALA A 22 11.26 -9.45 3.15
C ALA A 22 11.82 -8.27 3.95
N ASP A 23 11.24 -7.98 5.10
CA ASP A 23 11.69 -6.93 6.02
C ASP A 23 11.80 -5.54 5.36
N ARG A 24 10.90 -5.26 4.41
CA ARG A 24 10.76 -3.96 3.77
C ARG A 24 9.33 -3.48 3.92
N LEU A 25 9.18 -2.33 4.57
CA LEU A 25 7.91 -1.65 4.71
C LEU A 25 7.69 -0.72 3.51
N TYR A 26 6.73 -1.08 2.67
CA TYR A 26 6.25 -0.28 1.54
C TYR A 26 5.11 0.62 2.01
N ALA A 27 5.11 1.87 1.54
CA ALA A 27 4.05 2.85 1.76
C ALA A 27 3.58 3.39 0.41
N LEU A 28 2.31 3.15 0.06
CA LEU A 28 1.72 3.59 -1.19
C LEU A 28 0.67 4.67 -0.97
N PRO A 29 0.64 5.74 -1.79
CA PRO A 29 -0.31 6.83 -1.62
C PRO A 29 -1.75 6.36 -1.92
N CYS A 30 -2.67 6.75 -1.05
CA CYS A 30 -4.11 6.55 -1.16
C CYS A 30 -4.81 7.86 -0.86
N SER A 31 -5.43 8.47 -1.87
CA SER A 31 -6.20 9.69 -1.70
C SER A 31 -7.63 9.40 -1.28
N ILE A 32 -8.05 10.01 -0.18
CA ILE A 32 -9.43 10.00 0.29
C ILE A 32 -10.04 11.37 -0.05
N THR A 33 -11.13 11.37 -0.84
CA THR A 33 -11.73 12.60 -1.37
C THR A 33 -12.98 13.04 -0.62
N ARG A 34 -13.46 12.25 0.33
CA ARG A 34 -14.68 12.48 1.12
C ARG A 34 -14.58 11.68 2.42
N PRO A 35 -15.27 12.08 3.50
CA PRO A 35 -15.37 11.26 4.69
C PRO A 35 -15.95 9.87 4.37
N MET A 36 -15.38 8.82 4.95
CA MET A 36 -15.87 7.44 4.80
C MET A 36 -15.36 6.54 5.94
N THR A 37 -15.98 5.37 6.09
CA THR A 37 -15.43 4.31 6.94
C THR A 37 -14.79 3.23 6.07
N LEU A 38 -13.49 3.00 6.26
CA LEU A 38 -12.77 1.89 5.64
C LEU A 38 -12.97 0.61 6.46
N ASP A 39 -13.29 -0.48 5.76
CA ASP A 39 -13.60 -1.77 6.39
C ASP A 39 -12.63 -2.90 6.02
N ARG A 40 -11.83 -2.72 4.97
CA ARG A 40 -10.83 -3.70 4.56
C ARG A 40 -9.60 -3.06 3.93
N LEU A 41 -8.46 -3.68 4.19
CA LEU A 41 -7.24 -3.55 3.39
C LEU A 41 -7.00 -4.87 2.66
N ALA A 42 -6.55 -4.81 1.41
CA ALA A 42 -6.31 -6.01 0.61
C ALA A 42 -5.20 -5.85 -0.41
N PHE A 43 -4.67 -6.99 -0.84
CA PHE A 43 -3.77 -7.15 -1.97
C PHE A 43 -3.94 -8.55 -2.55
N GLU A 44 -3.33 -8.83 -3.70
CA GLU A 44 -3.40 -10.15 -4.30
C GLU A 44 -2.02 -10.79 -4.38
N VAL A 45 -1.91 -12.00 -3.86
CA VAL A 45 -0.73 -12.86 -4.01
C VAL A 45 -0.87 -13.65 -5.31
N THR A 46 0.07 -13.45 -6.23
CA THR A 46 0.15 -14.18 -7.51
C THR A 46 1.20 -15.29 -7.49
N GLY A 47 2.10 -15.29 -6.51
CA GLY A 47 3.02 -16.39 -6.21
C GLY A 47 3.24 -16.49 -4.69
N ALA A 48 2.96 -17.65 -4.11
CA ALA A 48 3.01 -17.86 -2.67
C ALA A 48 4.42 -17.68 -2.08
N GLY A 49 4.48 -17.19 -0.84
CA GLY A 49 5.68 -17.28 -0.01
C GLY A 49 5.95 -18.72 0.47
N ALA A 50 6.96 -18.88 1.31
CA ALA A 50 7.18 -20.15 2.01
C ALA A 50 6.03 -20.44 2.99
N GLY A 51 5.91 -21.68 3.46
CA GLY A 51 4.89 -22.05 4.43
C GLY A 51 4.95 -21.17 5.69
N GLY A 52 3.82 -20.60 6.10
CA GLY A 52 3.74 -19.72 7.26
C GLY A 52 4.17 -18.27 7.03
N THR A 53 4.63 -17.88 5.82
CA THR A 53 4.93 -16.47 5.51
C THR A 53 3.67 -15.62 5.70
N ALA A 54 3.84 -14.47 6.35
CA ALA A 54 2.81 -13.51 6.65
C ALA A 54 3.16 -12.10 6.11
N ALA A 55 2.12 -11.31 5.88
CA ALA A 55 2.25 -9.88 5.59
C ALA A 55 1.42 -9.06 6.57
N ARG A 56 1.95 -7.94 7.04
CA ARG A 56 1.27 -6.96 7.88
C ARG A 56 0.85 -5.76 7.05
N LEU A 57 -0.35 -5.28 7.30
CA LEU A 57 -0.96 -4.15 6.59
C LEU A 57 -1.28 -3.01 7.56
N GLY A 58 -1.29 -1.79 7.07
CA GLY A 58 -1.71 -0.63 7.86
C GLY A 58 -2.00 0.60 7.03
N ILE A 59 -2.38 1.68 7.71
CA ILE A 59 -2.59 3.00 7.14
C ILE A 59 -1.79 4.00 7.96
N TYR A 60 -1.05 4.87 7.28
CA TYR A 60 -0.42 6.04 7.84
C TYR A 60 -1.10 7.30 7.32
N ASP A 61 -1.10 8.34 8.13
CA ASP A 61 -1.42 9.70 7.69
C ASP A 61 -0.28 10.27 6.84
N ASP A 62 -0.53 11.32 6.08
CA ASP A 62 0.54 12.10 5.47
C ASP A 62 1.15 13.07 6.49
N ASP A 63 2.47 13.26 6.46
CA ASP A 63 3.15 14.21 7.34
C ASP A 63 3.00 15.68 6.89
N GLY A 64 2.27 15.92 5.80
CA GLY A 64 2.08 17.23 5.17
C GLY A 64 3.12 17.56 4.10
N ALA A 65 4.14 16.72 3.92
CA ALA A 65 5.21 16.88 2.94
C ALA A 65 5.18 15.79 1.85
N GLY A 66 4.14 14.96 1.79
CA GLY A 66 4.09 13.83 0.86
C GLY A 66 4.93 12.64 1.33
N TYR A 67 5.06 12.46 2.65
CA TYR A 67 5.72 11.32 3.28
C TYR A 67 4.80 10.70 4.34
N PRO A 68 4.80 9.36 4.53
CA PRO A 68 4.02 8.72 5.59
C PRO A 68 4.42 9.23 6.98
N GLY A 69 3.43 9.68 7.76
CA GLY A 69 3.57 10.26 9.09
C GLY A 69 3.12 9.30 10.19
N ALA A 70 2.16 9.75 11.01
CA ALA A 70 1.63 8.99 12.14
C ALA A 70 0.85 7.73 11.69
N LEU A 71 0.92 6.67 12.49
CA LEU A 71 0.19 5.44 12.23
C LEU A 71 -1.30 5.64 12.57
N VAL A 72 -2.16 5.50 11.57
CA VAL A 72 -3.63 5.58 11.74
C VAL A 72 -4.17 4.22 12.18
N VAL A 73 -3.70 3.15 11.54
CA VAL A 73 -4.08 1.78 11.91
C VAL A 73 -2.97 0.79 11.60
N ASP A 74 -2.61 -0.04 12.58
CA ASP A 74 -1.98 -1.34 12.34
C ASP A 74 -3.09 -2.37 12.20
N ALA A 75 -3.34 -2.84 10.98
CA ALA A 75 -4.42 -3.78 10.72
C ALA A 75 -4.09 -5.21 11.18
N GLY A 76 -2.82 -5.51 11.48
CA GLY A 76 -2.35 -6.86 11.78
C GLY A 76 -1.94 -7.65 10.54
N THR A 77 -1.90 -8.98 10.68
CA THR A 77 -1.25 -9.88 9.71
C THR A 77 -2.21 -10.77 8.95
N VAL A 78 -1.86 -11.10 7.70
CA VAL A 78 -2.51 -12.12 6.86
C VAL A 78 -1.48 -13.11 6.32
N LEU A 79 -1.86 -14.38 6.18
CA LEU A 79 -0.99 -15.39 5.57
C LEU A 79 -0.88 -15.19 4.05
N VAL A 80 0.36 -15.30 3.56
CA VAL A 80 0.74 -15.14 2.14
C VAL A 80 1.44 -16.38 1.57
N ASP A 81 1.34 -17.50 2.28
CA ASP A 81 1.78 -18.84 1.89
C ASP A 81 0.82 -19.54 0.91
N GLY A 82 -0.15 -18.81 0.36
CA GLY A 82 -1.05 -19.26 -0.70
C GLY A 82 -1.44 -18.12 -1.64
N VAL A 83 -1.74 -18.45 -2.88
CA VAL A 83 -2.18 -17.49 -3.91
C VAL A 83 -3.62 -17.02 -3.69
N GLY A 84 -3.95 -15.87 -4.28
CA GLY A 84 -5.29 -15.26 -4.25
C GLY A 84 -5.34 -13.94 -3.49
N VAL A 85 -6.54 -13.37 -3.40
CA VAL A 85 -6.78 -12.11 -2.68
C VAL A 85 -6.62 -12.34 -1.19
N LYS A 86 -5.75 -11.56 -0.55
CA LYS A 86 -5.54 -11.50 0.89
C LYS A 86 -6.13 -10.20 1.39
N ALA A 87 -6.96 -10.28 2.42
CA ALA A 87 -7.64 -9.14 2.99
C ALA A 87 -7.69 -9.23 4.51
N ILE A 88 -7.67 -8.07 5.16
CA ILE A 88 -7.85 -7.94 6.60
C ILE A 88 -8.96 -6.93 6.87
N THR A 89 -9.79 -7.24 7.87
CA THR A 89 -10.89 -6.37 8.29
C THR A 89 -10.36 -5.27 9.19
N ILE A 90 -10.81 -4.05 8.96
CA ILE A 90 -10.59 -2.88 9.81
C ILE A 90 -11.93 -2.19 10.09
N ASN A 91 -11.95 -1.17 10.93
CA ASN A 91 -13.10 -0.29 11.12
C ASN A 91 -12.59 1.12 11.39
N GLN A 92 -12.17 1.80 10.33
CA GLN A 92 -11.48 3.09 10.44
C GLN A 92 -12.30 4.19 9.77
N ALA A 93 -12.83 5.11 10.57
CA ALA A 93 -13.35 6.37 10.05
C ALA A 93 -12.18 7.23 9.56
N ILE A 94 -12.30 7.82 8.38
CA ILE A 94 -11.23 8.56 7.73
C ILE A 94 -11.78 9.82 7.07
N GLU A 95 -11.08 10.94 7.25
CA GLU A 95 -11.41 12.23 6.68
C GLU A 95 -10.77 12.39 5.28
N PRO A 96 -11.19 13.40 4.48
CA PRO A 96 -10.52 13.72 3.24
C PRO A 96 -9.04 14.06 3.47
N GLY A 97 -8.14 13.43 2.70
CA GLY A 97 -6.71 13.60 2.88
C GLY A 97 -5.89 12.65 2.01
N LEU A 98 -4.57 12.81 2.07
CA LEU A 98 -3.62 11.84 1.54
C LEU A 98 -3.23 10.89 2.67
N TYR A 99 -3.34 9.60 2.42
CA TYR A 99 -2.94 8.55 3.35
C TYR A 99 -1.99 7.59 2.65
N TRP A 100 -1.34 6.74 3.43
CA TRP A 100 -0.36 5.78 2.93
C TRP A 100 -0.69 4.37 3.38
N LEU A 101 -0.86 3.46 2.42
CA LEU A 101 -1.10 2.05 2.69
C LEU A 101 0.24 1.35 2.95
N GLY A 102 0.39 0.83 4.16
CA GLY A 102 1.56 0.08 4.62
C GLY A 102 1.47 -1.40 4.24
N LEU A 103 2.59 -1.98 3.81
CA LEU A 103 2.78 -3.42 3.60
C LEU A 103 4.21 -3.81 4.00
N VAL A 104 4.35 -4.81 4.87
CA VAL A 104 5.62 -5.51 5.14
C VAL A 104 5.37 -7.01 5.23
N SER A 105 6.33 -7.84 4.82
CA SER A 105 6.25 -9.30 4.93
C SER A 105 7.54 -9.87 5.51
N ASP A 106 7.42 -10.99 6.22
CA ASP A 106 8.55 -11.80 6.72
C ASP A 106 9.17 -12.70 5.63
N GLY A 107 8.70 -12.59 4.39
CA GLY A 107 9.22 -13.33 3.25
C GLY A 107 9.03 -12.58 1.93
N THR A 108 9.16 -13.32 0.83
CA THR A 108 9.17 -12.74 -0.53
C THR A 108 8.04 -13.28 -1.41
N PRO A 109 6.76 -13.15 -1.03
CA PRO A 109 5.66 -13.53 -1.92
C PRO A 109 5.67 -12.64 -3.17
N THR A 110 5.20 -13.19 -4.29
CA THR A 110 4.92 -12.39 -5.49
C THR A 110 3.49 -11.87 -5.40
N ILE A 111 3.31 -10.56 -5.52
CA ILE A 111 2.00 -9.90 -5.48
C ILE A 111 1.66 -9.27 -6.83
N ARG A 112 0.37 -9.03 -7.05
CA ARG A 112 -0.07 -8.20 -8.17
C ARG A 112 0.51 -6.80 -8.03
N ALA A 113 0.96 -6.27 -9.17
CA ALA A 113 1.60 -4.99 -9.28
C ALA A 113 1.05 -4.20 -10.48
N HIS A 114 1.31 -2.90 -10.51
CA HIS A 114 0.97 -2.00 -11.62
C HIS A 114 2.21 -1.68 -12.46
N GLN A 115 2.04 -1.52 -13.77
CA GLN A 115 3.13 -1.07 -14.66
C GLN A 115 3.29 0.46 -14.64
N LEU A 116 4.54 0.91 -14.77
CA LEU A 116 5.01 2.28 -14.52
C LEU A 116 4.30 3.40 -15.25
N THR A 117 4.01 3.20 -16.53
CA THR A 117 3.52 4.26 -17.43
C THR A 117 2.10 4.70 -17.10
N THR A 118 1.47 4.05 -16.13
CA THR A 118 0.06 4.24 -15.79
C THR A 118 -0.17 4.73 -14.36
N TRP A 119 0.90 4.90 -13.57
CA TRP A 119 0.76 5.31 -12.18
C TRP A 119 0.49 6.80 -12.03
N SER A 120 -0.35 7.12 -11.06
CA SER A 120 -0.63 8.48 -10.63
C SER A 120 0.54 9.14 -9.92
N GLN A 121 0.85 10.37 -10.30
CA GLN A 121 1.98 11.15 -9.82
C GLN A 121 1.66 11.87 -8.49
N TRP A 122 1.13 11.16 -7.48
CA TRP A 122 0.74 11.76 -6.20
C TRP A 122 1.89 12.49 -5.51
N ILE A 123 3.11 11.98 -5.68
CA ILE A 123 4.36 12.55 -5.14
C ILE A 123 5.35 12.92 -6.27
N GLY A 124 4.79 13.28 -7.43
CA GLY A 124 5.55 13.77 -8.58
C GLY A 124 6.25 12.69 -9.41
N VAL A 125 7.17 13.16 -10.26
CA VAL A 125 7.97 12.39 -11.21
C VAL A 125 9.45 12.70 -11.03
N ASN A 126 10.31 11.89 -11.62
CA ASN A 126 11.76 12.14 -11.61
C ASN A 126 12.11 13.40 -12.41
N VAL A 127 12.93 14.29 -11.82
CA VAL A 127 13.31 15.59 -12.41
C VAL A 127 14.13 15.43 -13.69
N GLY A 128 14.96 14.39 -13.79
CA GLY A 128 15.76 14.09 -14.98
C GLY A 128 15.05 13.23 -16.02
N ASN A 129 13.91 12.64 -15.67
CA ASN A 129 13.10 11.82 -16.57
C ASN A 129 11.61 11.88 -16.19
N LEU A 130 10.88 12.77 -16.85
CA LEU A 130 9.45 13.00 -16.61
C LEU A 130 8.56 11.79 -16.96
N SER A 131 9.10 10.74 -17.59
CA SER A 131 8.39 9.47 -17.83
C SER A 131 8.49 8.49 -16.67
N THR A 132 9.33 8.77 -15.66
CA THR A 132 9.49 7.93 -14.47
C THR A 132 8.69 8.49 -13.30
N THR A 133 7.57 7.86 -12.99
CA THR A 133 6.71 8.24 -11.86
C THR A 133 7.26 7.73 -10.53
N ASN A 134 7.17 8.57 -9.50
CA ASN A 134 7.42 8.18 -8.12
C ASN A 134 6.14 7.52 -7.56
N TRP A 135 6.26 6.31 -7.05
CA TRP A 135 5.10 5.48 -6.71
C TRP A 135 4.81 5.35 -5.22
N GLY A 136 5.76 5.72 -4.37
CA GLY A 136 5.61 5.69 -2.93
C GLY A 136 6.95 5.68 -2.21
N TRP A 137 6.94 5.28 -0.95
CA TRP A 137 8.13 5.18 -0.12
C TRP A 137 8.36 3.73 0.30
N PHE A 138 9.61 3.37 0.56
CA PHE A 138 9.91 2.14 1.26
C PHE A 138 11.13 2.29 2.16
N VAL A 139 11.13 1.56 3.27
CA VAL A 139 12.23 1.55 4.24
C VAL A 139 12.48 0.12 4.72
N ALA A 140 13.72 -0.17 5.10
CA ALA A 140 14.03 -1.42 5.80
C ALA A 140 13.28 -1.43 7.14
N HIS A 141 12.56 -2.51 7.41
CA HIS A 141 11.78 -2.68 8.63
C HIS A 141 11.60 -4.18 8.89
N VAL A 142 12.26 -4.68 9.93
CA VAL A 142 12.12 -6.07 10.37
C VAL A 142 10.64 -6.35 10.66
N PHE A 143 10.12 -7.47 10.16
CA PHE A 143 8.72 -7.83 10.32
C PHE A 143 8.29 -7.83 11.79
N ALA A 144 7.56 -6.78 12.17
CA ALA A 144 7.12 -6.51 13.53
C ALA A 144 5.81 -5.70 13.51
N ALA A 145 5.40 -5.16 14.66
CA ALA A 145 4.36 -4.13 14.69
C ALA A 145 4.79 -2.92 13.85
N LEU A 146 3.84 -2.30 13.16
CA LEU A 146 4.13 -1.14 12.33
C LEU A 146 4.65 0.02 13.20
N PRO A 147 5.72 0.72 12.77
CA PRO A 147 6.27 1.83 13.53
C PRO A 147 5.28 2.99 13.56
N ASP A 148 5.22 3.73 14.66
CA ASP A 148 4.46 4.97 14.80
C ASP A 148 5.37 6.06 15.39
N PRO A 149 5.75 7.10 14.60
CA PRO A 149 5.41 7.32 13.20
C PRO A 149 6.17 6.38 12.25
N TYR A 150 5.88 6.47 10.95
CA TYR A 150 6.67 5.80 9.91
C TYR A 150 8.16 6.15 10.06
N THR A 151 9.04 5.16 9.87
CA THR A 151 10.48 5.34 10.08
C THR A 151 11.04 6.36 9.10
N GLY A 152 11.83 7.32 9.60
CA GLY A 152 12.51 8.31 8.76
C GLY A 152 13.56 7.68 7.84
N GLY A 153 13.92 8.39 6.76
CA GLY A 153 14.93 7.93 5.81
C GLY A 153 14.43 6.92 4.78
N GLY A 154 13.12 6.86 4.55
CA GLY A 154 12.53 6.08 3.47
C GLY A 154 13.12 6.45 2.11
N THR A 155 13.32 5.44 1.27
CA THR A 155 13.74 5.62 -0.12
C THR A 155 12.51 5.83 -1.00
N LEU A 156 12.59 6.85 -1.87
CA LEU A 156 11.54 7.10 -2.84
C LEU A 156 11.54 6.00 -3.90
N GLY A 157 10.41 5.32 -4.02
CA GLY A 157 10.15 4.36 -5.08
C GLY A 157 9.99 5.07 -6.41
N ALA A 158 10.91 4.83 -7.34
CA ALA A 158 10.87 5.35 -8.71
C ALA A 158 11.20 4.22 -9.70
N GLY A 159 10.44 4.11 -10.78
CA GLY A 159 10.65 3.00 -11.73
C GLY A 159 10.21 1.63 -11.16
N GLY A 160 10.28 0.59 -11.99
CA GLY A 160 9.87 -0.79 -11.68
C GLY A 160 8.37 -1.08 -11.55
N ASN A 161 8.01 -2.35 -11.36
CA ASN A 161 6.63 -2.72 -11.03
C ASN A 161 6.26 -2.19 -9.64
N ILE A 162 5.02 -1.69 -9.50
CA ILE A 162 4.54 -1.02 -8.29
C ILE A 162 3.62 -1.96 -7.51
N PRO A 163 3.83 -2.22 -6.21
CA PRO A 163 2.92 -3.05 -5.42
C PRO A 163 1.46 -2.57 -5.52
N SER A 164 0.48 -3.47 -5.62
CA SER A 164 -0.94 -3.10 -5.67
C SER A 164 -1.63 -3.35 -4.33
N LEU A 165 -1.84 -2.27 -3.55
CA LEU A 165 -2.64 -2.30 -2.31
C LEU A 165 -4.02 -1.65 -2.55
N PHE A 166 -5.05 -2.17 -1.90
CA PHE A 166 -6.43 -1.74 -2.08
C PHE A 166 -7.08 -1.50 -0.72
N THR A 167 -7.99 -0.53 -0.66
CA THR A 167 -8.87 -0.32 0.47
C THR A 167 -10.32 -0.47 0.04
N ARG A 168 -11.23 -0.68 0.99
CA ARG A 168 -12.66 -0.75 0.73
C ARG A 168 -13.40 0.06 1.78
N ALA A 169 -14.44 0.77 1.34
CA ALA A 169 -15.32 1.54 2.22
C ALA A 169 -16.63 0.77 2.47
N SER A 170 -17.05 0.72 3.73
CA SER A 170 -18.34 0.15 4.17
C SER A 170 -19.48 1.17 4.15
N SER A 171 -19.17 2.44 4.38
CA SER A 171 -20.10 3.57 4.27
C SER A 171 -19.43 4.71 3.53
N LEU A 172 -20.25 5.59 2.99
CA LEU A 172 -19.80 6.90 2.59
C LEU A 172 -20.70 7.90 3.30
N ASP A 173 -20.11 8.75 4.11
CA ASP A 173 -20.84 9.76 4.86
C ASP A 173 -21.13 10.99 3.95
#